data_AF-A0A7K4H6X4-F1
#
_entry.id   AF-A0A7K4H6X4-F1
#
_cell.length_a   1.000
_cell.length_b   1.000
_cell.length_c   1.000
_cell.angle_alpha   90.00
_cell.angle_beta   90.00
_cell.angle_gamma   90.00
#
_symmetry.space_group_name_H-M   'P 1'
#
loop_
_entity.id
_entity.type
_entity.pdbx_description
1 polymer ?
#
loop_
_entity_poly.entity_id
_entity_poly.type
_entity_poly.pdbx_seq_one_letter_code
_entity_poly.pdbx_strand_id
1 'polypeptide(L)'
;MVAKYMGFKDKVKNFYKMLTHPKVVKFSCIGATFVWISSVVLAILIGQLDPAGPSYDPAGFNILINYISDLGNLDLTPMPIIIDFGMMQTSILMVPVSFYLRKVLIGDSSKKLRKLMGNLTLLCMLIAMCGLFLTGVISEDVGEKLDSIIGPPFPNYFWHDIVADFAFIFFMVSGILVASQFIIFPDI
;
A
#
# COMPACT_ATOMS: atom_id res chain seq x y z
N MET A 1 9.26 -41.61 -11.96
CA MET A 1 9.39 -40.71 -10.79
C MET A 1 8.01 -40.09 -10.57
N VAL A 2 7.23 -40.59 -9.61
CA VAL A 2 5.84 -40.15 -9.40
C VAL A 2 5.86 -38.86 -8.57
N ALA A 3 5.40 -37.75 -9.15
CA ALA A 3 5.26 -36.50 -8.43
C ALA A 3 4.24 -36.69 -7.29
N LYS A 4 4.73 -36.70 -6.05
CA LYS A 4 3.87 -36.79 -4.86
C LYS A 4 3.03 -35.51 -4.78
N TYR A 5 1.72 -35.64 -4.92
CA TYR A 5 0.81 -34.50 -4.79
C TYR A 5 0.97 -33.86 -3.41
N MET A 6 1.31 -32.57 -3.43
CA MET A 6 1.53 -31.80 -2.21
C MET A 6 0.19 -31.40 -1.61
N GLY A 7 -0.04 -31.74 -0.33
CA GLY A 7 -1.26 -31.39 0.37
C GLY A 7 -1.42 -29.87 0.55
N PHE A 8 -2.65 -29.38 0.74
CA PHE A 8 -2.93 -27.94 0.90
C PHE A 8 -2.13 -27.29 2.03
N LYS A 9 -1.99 -27.97 3.19
CA LYS A 9 -1.19 -27.48 4.33
C LYS A 9 0.29 -27.26 3.97
N ASP A 10 0.85 -28.17 3.17
CA ASP A 10 2.24 -28.08 2.72
C ASP A 10 2.42 -26.93 1.72
N LYS A 11 1.44 -26.70 0.84
CA LYS A 11 1.43 -25.54 -0.07
C LYS A 11 1.43 -24.22 0.70
N VAL A 12 0.56 -24.06 1.69
CA VAL A 12 0.49 -22.85 2.54
C VAL A 12 1.81 -22.64 3.29
N LYS A 13 2.38 -23.72 3.86
CA LYS A 13 3.68 -23.66 4.55
C LYS A 13 4.80 -23.23 3.62
N ASN A 14 4.84 -23.75 2.39
CA ASN A 14 5.85 -23.38 1.40
C ASN A 14 5.68 -21.94 0.91
N PHE A 15 4.44 -21.50 0.70
CA PHE A 15 4.14 -20.11 0.36
C PHE A 15 4.58 -19.14 1.47
N TYR A 16 4.26 -19.44 2.73
CA TYR A 16 4.74 -18.65 3.87
C TYR A 16 6.27 -18.60 3.96
N LYS A 17 6.95 -19.74 3.73
CA LYS A 17 8.43 -19.78 3.70
C LYS A 17 9.00 -18.92 2.58
N MET A 18 8.37 -18.91 1.41
CA MET A 18 8.76 -18.06 0.29
C MET A 18 8.61 -16.58 0.63
N LEU A 19 7.43 -16.16 1.11
CA LEU A 19 7.15 -14.77 1.47
C LEU A 19 8.08 -14.25 2.58
N THR A 20 8.45 -15.10 3.53
CA THR A 20 9.34 -14.73 4.64
C THR A 20 10.83 -14.98 4.36
N HIS A 21 11.20 -15.32 3.11
CA HIS A 21 12.59 -15.53 2.75
C HIS A 21 13.33 -14.18 2.65
N PRO A 22 14.47 -13.96 3.34
CA PRO A 22 15.13 -12.65 3.40
C PRO A 22 15.45 -12.03 2.04
N LYS A 23 15.80 -12.85 1.03
CA LYS A 23 16.03 -12.34 -0.34
C LYS A 23 14.75 -11.78 -0.96
N VAL A 24 13.61 -12.47 -0.81
CA VAL A 24 12.32 -12.02 -1.35
C VAL A 24 11.93 -10.70 -0.69
N VAL A 25 12.00 -10.64 0.64
CA VAL A 25 11.70 -9.44 1.43
C VAL A 25 12.61 -8.27 1.03
N LYS A 26 13.91 -8.51 0.87
CA LYS A 26 14.87 -7.48 0.44
C LYS A 26 14.49 -6.92 -0.93
N PHE A 27 14.22 -7.77 -1.92
CA PHE A 27 13.81 -7.32 -3.25
C PHE A 27 12.45 -6.63 -3.23
N SER A 28 11.52 -7.11 -2.40
CA SER A 28 10.23 -6.46 -2.14
C SER A 28 10.40 -5.03 -1.62
N CYS A 29 11.24 -4.83 -0.59
CA CYS A 29 11.51 -3.49 -0.06
C CYS A 29 12.16 -2.58 -1.12
N ILE A 30 13.20 -3.06 -1.80
CA ILE A 30 13.88 -2.27 -2.86
C ILE A 30 12.89 -1.90 -3.97
N GLY A 31 12.10 -2.88 -4.43
CA GLY A 31 11.09 -2.67 -5.45
C GLY A 31 10.03 -1.66 -5.01
N ALA A 32 9.47 -1.81 -3.80
CA ALA A 32 8.47 -0.91 -3.25
C ALA A 32 9.01 0.53 -3.17
N THR A 33 10.22 0.72 -2.64
CA THR A 33 10.87 2.03 -2.59
C THR A 33 11.12 2.62 -3.97
N PHE A 34 11.64 1.82 -4.90
CA PHE A 34 11.93 2.27 -6.25
C PHE A 34 10.66 2.67 -7.00
N VAL A 35 9.62 1.82 -6.95
CA VAL A 35 8.31 2.09 -7.55
C VAL A 35 7.71 3.36 -6.99
N TRP A 36 7.61 3.48 -5.66
CA TRP A 36 7.01 4.65 -5.02
C TRP A 36 7.74 5.95 -5.38
N ILE A 37 9.07 5.98 -5.22
CA ILE A 37 9.87 7.17 -5.53
C ILE A 37 9.78 7.51 -7.01
N SER A 38 9.88 6.52 -7.90
CA SER A 38 9.81 6.76 -9.35
C SER A 38 8.44 7.29 -9.76
N SER A 39 7.34 6.74 -9.22
CA SER A 39 5.99 7.24 -9.47
C SER A 39 5.84 8.68 -9.00
N VAL A 40 6.28 9.01 -7.78
CA VAL A 40 6.18 10.39 -7.26
C VAL A 40 7.02 11.35 -8.11
N VAL A 41 8.27 11.00 -8.44
CA VAL A 41 9.13 11.86 -9.28
C VAL A 41 8.53 12.06 -10.66
N LEU A 42 8.03 11.00 -11.31
CA LEU A 42 7.40 11.10 -12.63
C LEU A 42 6.13 11.94 -12.59
N ALA A 43 5.28 11.76 -11.57
CA ALA A 43 4.07 12.54 -11.40
C ALA A 43 4.38 14.03 -11.18
N ILE A 44 5.39 14.36 -10.36
CA ILE A 44 5.87 15.74 -10.19
C ILE A 44 6.37 16.29 -11.52
N LEU A 45 7.23 15.57 -12.24
CA LEU A 45 7.76 16.04 -13.53
C LEU A 45 6.63 16.33 -14.52
N ILE A 46 5.63 15.47 -14.58
CA ILE A 46 4.48 15.65 -15.47
C ILE A 46 3.61 16.82 -15.04
N GLY A 47 3.33 16.95 -13.74
CA GLY A 47 2.59 18.10 -13.20
C GLY A 47 3.30 19.43 -13.45
N GLN A 48 4.63 19.48 -13.34
CA GLN A 48 5.43 20.69 -13.64
C GLN A 48 5.52 21.01 -15.14
N LEU A 49 5.39 20.01 -16.01
CA LEU A 49 5.44 20.17 -17.46
C LEU A 49 4.08 20.51 -18.07
N ASP A 50 3.04 20.66 -17.25
CA ASP A 50 1.70 21.13 -17.65
C ASP A 50 1.51 22.61 -17.29
N PRO A 51 1.78 23.55 -18.22
CA PRO A 51 1.69 24.98 -17.95
C PRO A 51 0.25 25.52 -17.84
N ALA A 52 -0.79 24.68 -18.00
CA ALA A 52 -2.18 25.12 -17.94
C ALA A 52 -3.10 24.24 -17.10
N GLY A 53 -2.73 23.00 -16.76
CA GLY A 53 -3.69 22.04 -16.20
C GLY A 53 -4.86 21.78 -17.17
N PRO A 54 -5.77 20.84 -16.85
CA PRO A 54 -7.02 20.68 -17.60
C PRO A 54 -8.08 21.72 -17.22
N SER A 55 -7.87 22.49 -16.16
CA SER A 55 -8.71 23.61 -15.72
C SER A 55 -8.14 24.94 -16.23
N TYR A 56 -8.97 25.97 -16.44
CA TYR A 56 -8.54 27.29 -16.97
C TYR A 56 -7.64 28.10 -16.01
N ASP A 57 -7.04 27.47 -15.00
CA ASP A 57 -6.15 28.09 -14.03
C ASP A 57 -4.69 27.99 -14.52
N PRO A 58 -3.97 29.09 -14.76
CA PRO A 58 -2.57 29.07 -15.21
C PRO A 58 -1.59 28.36 -14.26
N ALA A 59 -2.05 27.89 -13.11
CA ALA A 59 -1.26 27.18 -12.12
C ALA A 59 -1.63 25.68 -12.11
N GLY A 60 -0.99 24.90 -12.98
CA GLY A 60 -0.88 23.44 -12.79
C GLY A 60 -0.18 23.10 -11.46
N PHE A 61 -0.06 21.80 -11.13
CA PHE A 61 0.57 21.34 -9.89
C PHE A 61 1.86 22.10 -9.55
N ASN A 62 1.93 22.69 -8.36
CA ASN A 62 3.10 23.40 -7.87
C ASN A 62 3.56 22.83 -6.53
N ILE A 63 4.74 22.20 -6.53
CA ILE A 63 5.29 21.52 -5.36
C ILE A 63 5.54 22.43 -4.15
N LEU A 64 5.56 23.75 -4.32
CA LEU A 64 5.74 24.71 -3.22
C LEU A 64 4.44 24.99 -2.45
N ILE A 65 3.29 24.69 -3.04
CA ILE A 65 1.96 25.03 -2.46
C ILE A 65 1.00 23.84 -2.42
N ASN A 66 1.16 22.85 -3.30
CA ASN A 66 0.35 21.64 -3.37
C ASN A 66 0.95 20.49 -2.56
N TYR A 67 0.10 19.61 -2.04
CA TYR A 67 0.51 18.39 -1.37
C TYR A 67 0.86 17.29 -2.38
N ILE A 68 1.70 16.32 -1.98
CA ILE A 68 2.01 15.16 -2.84
C ILE A 68 0.74 14.37 -3.19
N SER A 69 -0.26 14.34 -2.30
CA SER A 69 -1.57 13.73 -2.58
C SER A 69 -2.28 14.37 -3.76
N ASP A 70 -2.06 15.66 -4.01
CA ASP A 70 -2.69 16.42 -5.09
C ASP A 70 -2.20 15.96 -6.48
N LEU A 71 -1.11 15.20 -6.54
CA LEU A 71 -0.65 14.53 -7.78
C LEU A 71 -1.60 13.44 -8.26
N GLY A 72 -2.52 13.00 -7.40
CA GLY A 72 -3.59 12.05 -7.73
C GLY A 72 -4.86 12.71 -8.26
N ASN A 73 -4.87 14.03 -8.45
CA ASN A 73 -6.05 14.78 -8.86
C ASN A 73 -5.89 15.28 -10.32
N LEU A 74 -6.89 15.02 -11.16
CA LEU A 74 -6.89 15.48 -12.56
C LEU A 74 -6.85 16.99 -12.72
N ASP A 75 -7.47 17.78 -11.84
CA ASP A 75 -7.50 19.25 -11.95
C ASP A 75 -6.11 19.88 -11.84
N LEU A 76 -5.20 19.19 -11.14
CA LEU A 76 -3.84 19.66 -10.86
C LEU A 76 -2.79 18.94 -11.68
N THR A 77 -3.08 17.72 -12.15
CA THR A 77 -2.12 16.86 -12.82
C THR A 77 -2.75 16.19 -14.04
N PRO A 78 -2.12 16.20 -15.21
CA PRO A 78 -2.71 15.59 -16.41
C PRO A 78 -2.61 14.05 -16.43
N MET A 79 -1.82 13.44 -15.53
CA MET A 79 -1.64 11.98 -15.48
C MET A 79 -1.56 11.41 -14.05
N PRO A 80 -2.63 11.53 -13.25
CA PRO A 80 -2.69 11.07 -11.86
C PRO A 80 -2.57 9.55 -11.69
N ILE A 81 -2.92 8.80 -12.75
CA ILE A 81 -2.77 7.34 -12.84
C ILE A 81 -1.35 6.82 -12.52
N ILE A 82 -0.31 7.66 -12.59
CA ILE A 82 1.05 7.27 -12.17
C ILE A 82 1.12 7.01 -10.66
N ILE A 83 0.46 7.85 -9.87
CA ILE A 83 0.41 7.72 -8.41
C ILE A 83 -0.41 6.49 -8.05
N ASP A 84 -1.55 6.28 -8.71
CA ASP A 84 -2.38 5.09 -8.58
C ASP A 84 -1.60 3.80 -8.82
N PHE A 85 -0.86 3.76 -9.94
CA PHE A 85 0.03 2.65 -10.24
C PHE A 85 1.09 2.44 -9.16
N GLY A 86 1.68 3.54 -8.67
CA GLY A 86 2.64 3.52 -7.57
C GLY A 86 2.07 2.90 -6.30
N MET A 87 0.86 3.30 -5.90
CA MET A 87 0.14 2.76 -4.73
C MET A 87 -0.16 1.27 -4.88
N MET A 88 -0.72 0.86 -6.04
CA MET A 88 -1.05 -0.53 -6.33
C MET A 88 0.18 -1.45 -6.32
N GLN A 89 1.28 -1.04 -6.94
CA GLN A 89 2.48 -1.88 -6.98
C GLN A 89 3.19 -1.91 -5.62
N THR A 90 3.25 -0.77 -4.92
CA THR A 90 3.85 -0.68 -3.59
C THR A 90 3.11 -1.57 -2.59
N SER A 91 1.78 -1.54 -2.59
CA SER A 91 0.97 -2.39 -1.69
C SER A 91 1.22 -3.88 -1.89
N ILE A 92 1.31 -4.35 -3.14
CA ILE A 92 1.63 -5.76 -3.45
C ILE A 92 3.05 -6.10 -2.96
N LEU A 93 4.03 -5.25 -3.25
CA LEU A 93 5.43 -5.50 -2.91
C LEU A 93 5.67 -5.49 -1.40
N MET A 94 4.82 -4.81 -0.63
CA MET A 94 4.90 -4.77 0.83
C MET A 94 4.29 -5.99 1.53
N VAL A 95 3.51 -6.84 0.84
CA VAL A 95 2.93 -8.06 1.44
C VAL A 95 4.00 -9.01 2.02
N PRO A 96 5.08 -9.40 1.30
CA PRO A 96 6.17 -10.19 1.88
C PRO A 96 6.81 -9.54 3.12
N VAL A 97 6.93 -8.20 3.12
CA VAL A 97 7.48 -7.43 4.23
C VAL A 97 6.61 -7.57 5.48
N SER A 98 5.28 -7.50 5.34
CA SER A 98 4.35 -7.69 6.46
C SER A 98 4.49 -9.07 7.10
N PHE A 99 4.57 -10.13 6.29
CA PHE A 99 4.77 -11.49 6.79
C PHE A 99 6.11 -11.67 7.48
N TYR A 100 7.17 -11.07 6.94
CA TYR A 100 8.50 -11.12 7.53
C TYR A 100 8.55 -10.36 8.86
N LEU A 101 7.95 -9.17 8.93
CA LEU A 101 7.90 -8.37 10.14
C LEU A 101 7.22 -9.14 11.28
N ARG A 102 6.10 -9.81 11.00
CA ARG A 102 5.47 -10.73 11.96
C ARG A 102 6.43 -11.82 12.46
N LYS A 103 7.20 -12.43 11.55
CA LYS A 103 8.16 -13.48 11.92
C LYS A 103 9.21 -12.94 12.89
N VAL A 104 9.76 -11.75 12.62
CA VAL A 104 10.73 -11.07 13.50
C VAL A 104 10.10 -10.73 14.85
N LEU A 105 8.93 -10.08 14.83
CA LEU A 105 8.22 -9.65 16.04
C LEU A 105 7.83 -10.81 16.94
N ILE A 106 7.48 -11.98 16.39
CA ILE A 106 7.15 -13.16 17.20
C ILE A 106 8.41 -13.82 17.76
N GLY A 107 9.48 -13.97 16.96
CA GLY A 107 10.69 -14.68 17.39
C GLY A 107 10.47 -16.16 17.73
N ASP A 108 11.49 -16.81 18.30
CA ASP A 108 11.48 -18.26 18.57
C ASP A 108 10.81 -18.64 19.91
N SER A 109 10.87 -17.75 20.92
CA SER A 109 10.32 -17.99 22.27
C SER A 109 9.10 -17.13 22.57
N SER A 110 8.00 -17.35 21.86
CA SER A 110 6.89 -16.40 21.89
C SER A 110 5.86 -16.69 22.99
N LYS A 111 5.92 -15.91 24.06
CA LYS A 111 4.81 -15.72 25.01
C LYS A 111 3.51 -15.48 24.23
N LYS A 112 2.37 -15.96 24.75
CA LYS A 112 1.06 -15.87 24.08
C LYS A 112 0.73 -14.44 23.62
N LEU A 113 1.04 -13.44 24.46
CA LEU A 113 0.82 -12.03 24.16
C LEU A 113 1.63 -11.55 22.94
N ARG A 114 2.91 -11.92 22.84
CA ARG A 114 3.78 -11.57 21.70
C ARG A 114 3.25 -12.17 20.40
N LYS A 115 2.77 -13.43 20.42
CA LYS A 115 2.09 -14.04 19.27
C LYS A 115 0.84 -13.27 18.84
N LEU A 116 0.02 -12.86 19.80
CA LEU A 116 -1.20 -12.11 19.54
C LEU A 116 -0.88 -10.76 18.90
N MET A 117 0.03 -9.98 19.48
CA MET A 117 0.42 -8.67 18.96
C MET A 117 1.06 -8.77 17.56
N GLY A 118 1.95 -9.74 17.34
CA GLY A 118 2.55 -9.98 16.03
C GLY A 118 1.54 -10.41 14.97
N ASN A 119 0.54 -11.20 15.34
CA ASN A 119 -0.57 -11.56 14.43
C ASN A 119 -1.47 -10.36 14.13
N LEU A 120 -1.81 -9.55 15.12
CA LEU A 120 -2.60 -8.32 14.94
C LEU A 120 -1.86 -7.33 14.05
N THR A 121 -0.54 -7.17 14.24
CA THR A 121 0.31 -6.34 13.38
C THR A 121 0.22 -6.79 11.93
N LEU A 122 0.39 -8.09 11.66
CA LEU A 122 0.25 -8.61 10.30
C LEU A 122 -1.15 -8.32 9.73
N LEU A 123 -2.21 -8.58 10.50
CA LEU A 123 -3.57 -8.35 10.05
C LEU A 123 -3.79 -6.87 9.68
N CYS A 124 -3.38 -5.94 10.55
CA CYS A 124 -3.47 -4.52 10.28
C CYS A 124 -2.67 -4.12 9.03
N MET A 125 -1.43 -4.60 8.87
CA MET A 125 -0.65 -4.31 7.66
C MET A 125 -1.32 -4.85 6.39
N LEU A 126 -1.88 -6.06 6.41
CA LEU A 126 -2.53 -6.63 5.23
C LEU A 126 -3.82 -5.88 4.87
N ILE A 127 -4.59 -5.43 5.86
CA ILE A 127 -5.76 -4.57 5.64
C ILE A 127 -5.29 -3.23 5.05
N ALA A 128 -4.22 -2.64 5.59
CA ALA A 128 -3.65 -1.40 5.08
C ALA A 128 -3.15 -1.53 3.63
N MET A 129 -2.49 -2.64 3.27
CA MET A 129 -2.10 -2.92 1.89
C MET A 129 -3.29 -3.09 0.96
N CYS A 130 -4.33 -3.78 1.41
CA CYS A 130 -5.57 -3.93 0.64
C CYS A 130 -6.23 -2.57 0.39
N GLY A 131 -6.30 -1.73 1.43
CA GLY A 131 -6.78 -0.36 1.32
C GLY A 131 -5.94 0.44 0.32
N LEU A 132 -4.63 0.50 0.48
CA LEU A 132 -3.73 1.23 -0.42
C LEU A 132 -3.83 0.75 -1.88
N PHE A 133 -3.97 -0.56 -2.10
CA PHE A 133 -4.19 -1.11 -3.44
C PHE A 133 -5.52 -0.61 -4.02
N LEU A 134 -6.59 -0.68 -3.24
CA LEU A 134 -7.93 -0.27 -3.66
C LEU A 134 -8.02 1.25 -3.85
N THR A 135 -7.29 2.07 -3.08
CA THR A 135 -7.17 3.52 -3.30
C THR A 135 -6.63 3.83 -4.69
N GLY A 136 -5.65 3.07 -5.17
CA GLY A 136 -5.16 3.20 -6.55
C GLY A 136 -6.09 2.60 -7.62
N VAL A 137 -6.97 1.66 -7.26
CA VAL A 137 -7.96 1.12 -8.22
C VAL A 137 -9.16 2.05 -8.37
N ILE A 138 -9.64 2.57 -7.24
CA ILE A 138 -10.77 3.49 -7.12
C ILE A 138 -10.18 4.84 -6.79
N SER A 139 -9.37 5.40 -7.70
CA SER A 139 -8.84 6.76 -7.53
C SER A 139 -9.95 7.79 -7.71
N GLU A 140 -9.73 8.99 -7.20
CA GLU A 140 -10.63 10.15 -7.32
C GLU A 140 -11.18 10.26 -8.76
N ASP A 141 -10.29 10.24 -9.75
CA ASP A 141 -10.65 10.41 -11.16
C ASP A 141 -11.40 9.23 -11.78
N VAL A 142 -11.06 8.00 -11.35
CA VAL A 142 -11.76 6.79 -11.79
C VAL A 142 -13.16 6.77 -11.18
N GLY A 143 -13.28 7.17 -9.91
CA GLY A 143 -14.55 7.34 -9.21
C GLY A 143 -15.45 8.35 -9.90
N GLU A 144 -14.95 9.55 -10.20
CA GLU A 144 -15.72 10.60 -10.88
C GLU A 144 -16.16 10.19 -12.29
N LYS A 145 -15.28 9.55 -13.07
CA LYS A 145 -15.66 9.03 -14.39
C LYS A 145 -16.69 7.91 -14.29
N LEU A 146 -16.55 6.98 -13.35
CA LEU A 146 -17.54 5.93 -13.11
C LEU A 146 -18.89 6.50 -12.70
N ASP A 147 -18.89 7.53 -11.85
CA ASP A 147 -20.10 8.25 -11.44
C ASP A 147 -20.82 8.88 -12.64
N SER A 148 -20.06 9.47 -13.57
CA SER A 148 -20.62 10.07 -14.78
C SER A 148 -21.23 9.05 -15.77
N ILE A 149 -20.78 7.80 -15.75
CA ILE A 149 -21.20 6.75 -16.69
C ILE A 149 -22.32 5.88 -16.11
N ILE A 150 -22.21 5.48 -14.85
CA ILE A 150 -23.02 4.40 -14.25
C ILE A 150 -24.02 4.95 -13.22
N GLY A 151 -23.79 6.16 -12.68
CA GLY A 151 -24.58 6.74 -11.61
C GLY A 151 -24.44 6.00 -10.27
N PRO A 152 -24.97 6.56 -9.17
CA PRO A 152 -24.97 5.87 -7.87
C PRO A 152 -25.76 4.55 -7.96
N PRO A 153 -25.27 3.41 -7.45
CA PRO A 153 -24.61 3.24 -6.13
C PRO A 153 -23.27 2.44 -6.17
N PHE A 154 -22.57 2.42 -7.30
CA PHE A 154 -21.26 1.76 -7.48
C PHE A 154 -20.09 2.67 -7.03
N PRO A 155 -18.82 2.21 -6.94
CA PRO A 155 -17.80 2.93 -6.17
C PRO A 155 -17.53 4.33 -6.74
N ASN A 156 -18.12 5.30 -6.04
CA ASN A 156 -18.03 6.73 -6.26
C ASN A 156 -16.86 7.32 -5.49
N TYR A 157 -16.64 8.64 -5.63
CA TYR A 157 -15.62 9.39 -4.87
C TYR A 157 -15.61 9.07 -3.36
N PHE A 158 -16.78 8.89 -2.75
CA PHE A 158 -16.88 8.53 -1.33
C PHE A 158 -16.22 7.19 -0.96
N TRP A 159 -16.16 6.21 -1.88
CA TRP A 159 -15.43 4.97 -1.64
C TRP A 159 -13.92 5.15 -1.69
N HIS A 160 -13.41 6.07 -2.51
CA HIS A 160 -11.98 6.42 -2.51
C HIS A 160 -11.55 6.89 -1.12
N ASP A 161 -12.24 7.90 -0.59
CA ASP A 161 -11.96 8.48 0.73
C ASP A 161 -12.01 7.44 1.83
N ILE A 162 -13.08 6.62 1.87
CA ILE A 162 -13.19 5.53 2.84
C ILE A 162 -12.00 4.60 2.75
N VAL A 163 -11.67 4.11 1.56
CA VAL A 163 -10.62 3.11 1.40
C VAL A 163 -9.25 3.70 1.77
N ALA A 164 -8.99 4.96 1.43
CA ALA A 164 -7.77 5.68 1.80
C ALA A 164 -7.66 5.89 3.32
N ASP A 165 -8.74 6.33 3.98
CA ASP A 165 -8.80 6.51 5.43
C ASP A 165 -8.59 5.18 6.17
N PHE A 166 -9.25 4.12 5.69
CA PHE A 166 -9.04 2.77 6.22
C PHE A 166 -7.57 2.34 6.06
N ALA A 167 -6.97 2.54 4.89
CA ALA A 167 -5.56 2.22 4.68
C ALA A 167 -4.68 2.96 5.70
N PHE A 168 -4.87 4.27 5.84
CA PHE A 168 -4.10 5.13 6.74
C PHE A 168 -4.24 4.73 8.21
N ILE A 169 -5.47 4.53 8.70
CA ILE A 169 -5.73 4.12 10.09
C ILE A 169 -5.06 2.79 10.40
N PHE A 170 -5.17 1.80 9.52
CA PHE A 170 -4.57 0.49 9.75
C PHE A 170 -3.04 0.52 9.65
N PHE A 171 -2.46 1.38 8.81
CA PHE A 171 -1.02 1.67 8.82
C PHE A 171 -0.57 2.25 10.16
N MET A 172 -1.27 3.26 10.66
CA MET A 172 -0.97 3.88 11.95
C MET A 172 -1.06 2.88 13.11
N VAL A 173 -2.17 2.14 13.19
CA VAL A 173 -2.37 1.13 14.25
C VAL A 173 -1.28 0.07 14.17
N SER A 174 -0.92 -0.39 12.98
CA SER A 174 0.20 -1.31 12.80
C SER A 174 1.52 -0.71 13.31
N GLY A 175 1.83 0.54 12.98
CA GLY A 175 3.02 1.23 13.47
C GLY A 175 3.09 1.30 14.99
N ILE A 176 1.97 1.65 15.64
CA ILE A 176 1.84 1.67 17.10
C ILE A 176 2.06 0.27 17.69
N LEU A 177 1.48 -0.78 17.09
CA LEU A 177 1.65 -2.16 17.54
C LEU A 177 3.11 -2.64 17.41
N VAL A 178 3.81 -2.27 16.34
CA VAL A 178 5.24 -2.56 16.14
C VAL A 178 6.06 -1.88 17.23
N ALA A 179 5.89 -0.56 17.40
CA ALA A 179 6.62 0.21 18.40
C ALA A 179 6.39 -0.31 19.83
N SER A 180 5.13 -0.61 20.16
CA SER A 180 4.75 -1.17 21.47
C SER A 180 5.43 -2.52 21.72
N GLN A 181 5.59 -3.37 20.71
CA GLN A 181 6.28 -4.64 20.86
C GLN A 181 7.76 -4.47 21.19
N PHE A 182 8.46 -3.53 20.53
CA PHE A 182 9.86 -3.23 20.86
C PHE A 182 10.05 -2.70 22.29
N ILE A 183 9.05 -2.00 22.83
CA ILE A 183 9.08 -1.50 24.22
C ILE A 183 8.78 -2.62 25.22
N ILE A 184 7.76 -3.44 24.97
CA ILE A 184 7.31 -4.50 25.90
C ILE A 184 8.24 -5.71 25.89
N PHE A 185 8.82 -6.02 24.72
CA PHE A 185 9.71 -7.16 24.48
C PHE A 185 11.06 -6.66 23.94
N PRO A 186 11.96 -6.18 24.82
CA PRO A 186 13.26 -5.63 24.41
C PRO A 186 14.23 -6.69 23.87
N ASP A 187 13.84 -7.97 23.89
CA ASP A 187 14.56 -9.12 23.34
C ASP A 187 14.25 -9.39 21.85
N ILE A 188 13.45 -8.54 21.19
CA ILE A 188 13.18 -8.58 19.74
C ILE A 188 14.42 -8.16 18.94
#